data_AF-A0A968VLW0-F1
#
_entry.id   AF-A0A968VLW0-F1
#
_cell.length_a   1.000
_cell.length_b   1.000
_cell.length_c   1.000
_cell.angle_alpha   90.00
_cell.angle_beta   90.00
_cell.angle_gamma   90.00
#
_symmetry.space_group_name_H-M   'P 1'
#
loop_
_entity.id
_entity.type
_entity.pdbx_description
1 polymer ?
#
loop_
_entity_poly.entity_id
_entity_poly.type
_entity_poly.pdbx_seq_one_letter_code
_entity_poly.pdbx_strand_id
1 'polypeptide(L)'
;MKADAHKLHAQHNTPDPAEQRLKPGATVVVQVDGTPGMLHGQAGVGIVVRNESGRVLAWHSARTVASTCNAAEYQALIAGLQFAATRFGRTRVICLSDSRLVVDQMGGRSAVRSLELQLLHQRAQQAAQRLLAVEYRFIPRTLNRLADALAWEALGGRQRVVRSLQGGGSDADLSALGWPKPAHADLQCAQHDARLAARAQQYRG
;
A
#
# COMPACT_ATOMS: atom_id res chain seq x y z
N MET A 1 30.61 -9.12 -12.23
CA MET A 1 30.18 -9.47 -10.85
C MET A 1 28.66 -9.56 -10.87
N LYS A 2 28.12 -10.77 -10.80
CA LYS A 2 26.67 -11.05 -10.91
C LYS A 2 26.07 -11.21 -9.51
N ALA A 3 24.78 -10.82 -9.47
CA ALA A 3 23.72 -11.22 -8.56
C ALA A 3 23.67 -10.55 -7.19
N ASP A 4 22.60 -9.78 -6.97
CA ASP A 4 21.61 -10.14 -5.95
C ASP A 4 20.23 -9.69 -6.42
N ALA A 5 19.58 -10.58 -7.19
CA ALA A 5 18.16 -10.48 -7.44
C ALA A 5 17.45 -10.87 -6.14
N HIS A 6 16.83 -9.88 -5.48
CA HIS A 6 15.91 -10.09 -4.38
C HIS A 6 14.85 -11.13 -4.79
N LYS A 7 15.03 -12.38 -4.35
CA LYS A 7 14.02 -13.43 -4.48
C LYS A 7 12.80 -13.01 -3.67
N LEU A 8 11.81 -12.48 -4.37
CA LEU A 8 10.44 -12.34 -3.90
C LEU A 8 9.97 -13.73 -3.45
N HIS A 9 9.77 -13.92 -2.15
CA HIS A 9 9.05 -15.07 -1.62
C HIS A 9 7.58 -14.95 -2.05
N ALA A 10 7.30 -15.31 -3.31
CA ALA A 10 5.95 -15.44 -3.83
C ALA A 10 5.25 -16.56 -3.07
N GLN A 11 4.49 -16.21 -2.04
CA GLN A 11 3.53 -17.14 -1.45
C GLN A 11 2.50 -17.46 -2.53
N HIS A 12 2.44 -18.74 -2.91
CA HIS A 12 1.55 -19.26 -3.95
C HIS A 12 0.10 -18.82 -3.70
N ASN A 13 -0.39 -17.92 -4.53
CA ASN A 13 -1.80 -17.54 -4.60
C ASN A 13 -2.37 -18.18 -5.86
N THR A 14 -2.84 -19.43 -5.74
CA THR A 14 -3.60 -20.13 -6.78
C THR A 14 -4.79 -19.25 -7.19
N PRO A 15 -5.01 -18.99 -8.48
CA PRO A 15 -6.11 -18.14 -8.92
C PRO A 15 -7.44 -18.67 -8.37
N ASP A 16 -8.24 -17.82 -7.74
CA ASP A 16 -9.61 -18.20 -7.35
C ASP A 16 -10.39 -18.55 -8.65
N PRO A 17 -11.14 -19.67 -8.73
CA PRO A 17 -11.98 -19.95 -9.89
C PRO A 17 -12.89 -18.78 -10.31
N ALA A 18 -13.26 -17.89 -9.39
CA ALA A 18 -14.00 -16.66 -9.67
C ALA A 18 -13.18 -15.62 -10.46
N GLU A 19 -11.85 -15.59 -10.34
CA GLU A 19 -10.95 -14.76 -11.16
C GLU A 19 -11.08 -15.13 -12.64
N GLN A 20 -11.11 -16.43 -12.96
CA GLN A 20 -11.21 -16.93 -14.33
C GLN A 20 -12.58 -16.67 -14.99
N ARG A 21 -13.60 -16.35 -14.18
CA ARG A 21 -14.97 -16.06 -14.63
C ARG A 21 -15.22 -14.57 -14.88
N LEU A 22 -14.23 -13.71 -14.64
CA LEU A 22 -14.36 -12.27 -14.90
C LEU A 22 -14.49 -12.01 -16.40
N LYS A 23 -15.56 -11.35 -16.80
CA LYS A 23 -15.76 -10.90 -18.17
C LYS A 23 -14.81 -9.73 -18.50
N PRO A 24 -14.34 -9.59 -19.75
CA PRO A 24 -13.66 -8.37 -20.17
C PRO A 24 -14.51 -7.13 -19.86
N GLY A 25 -13.88 -6.08 -19.33
CA GLY A 25 -14.54 -4.84 -18.93
C GLY A 25 -15.26 -4.89 -17.57
N ALA A 26 -15.26 -6.03 -16.87
CA ALA A 26 -15.76 -6.13 -15.49
C ALA A 26 -14.95 -5.22 -14.56
N THR A 27 -15.56 -4.83 -13.44
CA THR A 27 -14.88 -4.01 -12.42
C THR A 27 -14.33 -4.89 -11.30
N VAL A 28 -13.10 -4.60 -10.87
CA VAL A 28 -12.54 -5.14 -9.64
C VAL A 28 -12.20 -4.01 -8.68
N VAL A 29 -12.32 -4.29 -7.39
CA VAL A 29 -11.98 -3.37 -6.32
C VAL A 29 -10.61 -3.78 -5.78
N VAL A 30 -9.65 -2.85 -5.78
CA VAL A 30 -8.28 -3.08 -5.29
C VAL A 30 -8.03 -2.20 -4.09
N GLN A 31 -7.94 -2.81 -2.91
CA GLN A 31 -7.57 -2.12 -1.67
C GLN A 31 -6.05 -2.20 -1.50
N VAL A 32 -5.41 -1.08 -1.17
CA VAL A 32 -3.96 -1.01 -0.95
C VAL A 32 -3.65 -0.30 0.36
N ASP A 33 -2.55 -0.70 0.99
CA ASP A 33 -1.98 0.01 2.14
C ASP A 33 -0.46 -0.15 2.15
N GLY A 34 0.25 0.91 2.52
CA GLY A 34 1.70 0.94 2.63
C GLY A 34 2.15 1.41 4.01
N THR A 35 3.05 0.64 4.62
CA THR A 35 3.53 0.92 5.97
C THR A 35 5.05 0.95 6.03
N PRO A 36 5.69 2.03 6.52
CA PRO A 36 7.14 2.03 6.69
C PRO A 36 7.54 1.09 7.83
N GLY A 37 8.66 0.41 7.63
CA GLY A 37 9.28 -0.44 8.63
C GLY A 37 10.08 0.36 9.66
N MET A 38 10.42 -0.29 10.77
CA MET A 38 11.28 0.28 11.81
C MET A 38 12.71 0.57 11.32
N LEU A 39 13.20 -0.21 10.34
CA LEU A 39 14.48 0.07 9.71
C LEU A 39 14.27 1.06 8.56
N HIS A 40 15.02 2.16 8.59
CA HIS A 40 15.00 3.17 7.53
C HIS A 40 15.17 2.52 6.15
N GLY A 41 14.30 2.93 5.22
CA GLY A 41 14.34 2.44 3.85
C GLY A 41 13.63 1.11 3.64
N GLN A 42 12.96 0.53 4.65
CA GLN A 42 12.07 -0.61 4.47
C GLN A 42 10.61 -0.20 4.58
N ALA A 43 9.74 -0.82 3.79
CA ALA A 43 8.30 -0.72 3.93
C ALA A 43 7.62 -2.04 3.58
N GLY A 44 6.45 -2.27 4.14
CA GLY A 44 5.52 -3.31 3.76
C GLY A 44 4.42 -2.74 2.88
N VAL A 45 3.94 -3.53 1.93
CA VAL A 45 2.76 -3.22 1.14
C VAL A 45 1.78 -4.38 1.21
N GLY A 46 0.49 -4.03 1.31
CA GLY A 46 -0.62 -4.98 1.32
C GLY A 46 -1.62 -4.66 0.23
N ILE A 47 -2.11 -5.70 -0.45
CA ILE A 47 -3.02 -5.59 -1.59
C ILE A 47 -4.15 -6.61 -1.43
N VAL A 48 -5.39 -6.19 -1.60
CA VAL A 48 -6.56 -7.07 -1.66
C VAL A 48 -7.37 -6.74 -2.91
N VAL A 49 -7.68 -7.76 -3.71
CA VAL A 49 -8.53 -7.64 -4.89
C VAL A 49 -9.86 -8.34 -4.65
N ARG A 50 -10.95 -7.62 -4.88
CA ARG A 50 -12.33 -8.12 -4.74
C ARG A 50 -13.10 -7.93 -6.04
N ASN A 51 -14.10 -8.78 -6.26
CA ASN A 51 -15.12 -8.51 -7.27
C ASN A 51 -16.18 -7.52 -6.73
N GLU A 52 -17.14 -7.17 -7.57
CA GLU A 52 -18.26 -6.26 -7.23
C GLU A 52 -19.14 -6.77 -6.08
N SER A 53 -19.23 -8.08 -5.87
CA SER A 53 -19.95 -8.67 -4.72
C SER A 53 -19.17 -8.63 -3.39
N GLY A 54 -17.94 -8.13 -3.41
CA GLY A 54 -17.06 -8.06 -2.22
C GLY A 54 -16.26 -9.34 -1.94
N ARG A 55 -16.42 -10.41 -2.74
CA ARG A 55 -15.60 -11.63 -2.62
C ARG A 55 -14.14 -11.32 -2.94
N VAL A 56 -13.23 -11.73 -2.06
CA VAL A 56 -11.79 -11.67 -2.32
C VAL A 56 -11.45 -12.65 -3.42
N LEU A 57 -10.84 -12.15 -4.50
CA LEU A 57 -10.34 -12.94 -5.63
C LEU A 57 -8.85 -13.25 -5.46
N ALA A 58 -8.11 -12.28 -4.96
CA ALA A 58 -6.67 -12.38 -4.77
C ALA A 58 -6.21 -11.40 -3.68
N TRP A 59 -5.05 -11.66 -3.11
CA TRP A 59 -4.36 -10.76 -2.20
C TRP A 59 -2.85 -10.95 -2.37
N HIS A 60 -2.08 -9.96 -1.93
CA HIS A 60 -0.63 -10.00 -1.99
C HIS A 60 -0.03 -9.15 -0.87
N SER A 61 1.12 -9.58 -0.36
CA SER A 61 1.94 -8.81 0.57
C SER A 61 3.38 -8.86 0.10
N ALA A 62 4.09 -7.74 0.19
CA ALA A 62 5.48 -7.65 -0.23
C ALA A 62 6.25 -6.60 0.57
N ARG A 63 7.57 -6.77 0.63
CA ARG A 63 8.46 -5.72 1.12
C ARG A 63 8.87 -4.83 -0.04
N THR A 64 9.04 -3.55 0.25
CA THR A 64 9.54 -2.53 -0.66
C THR A 64 10.48 -1.57 0.07
N VAL A 65 10.98 -0.59 -0.66
CA VAL A 65 11.78 0.51 -0.14
C VAL A 65 10.97 1.79 -0.09
N ALA A 66 10.89 2.38 1.10
CA ALA A 66 10.37 3.71 1.31
C ALA A 66 10.97 4.29 2.59
N SER A 67 11.19 5.60 2.60
CA SER A 67 11.74 6.31 3.76
C SER A 67 10.69 7.14 4.50
N THR A 68 9.48 7.26 3.93
CA THR A 68 8.37 8.05 4.46
C THR A 68 7.06 7.25 4.37
N CYS A 69 6.06 7.64 5.17
CA CYS A 69 4.74 7.03 5.08
C CYS A 69 4.10 7.30 3.72
N ASN A 70 4.15 8.55 3.24
CA ASN A 70 3.60 8.87 1.92
C ASN A 70 4.28 8.08 0.79
N ALA A 71 5.60 7.89 0.85
CA ALA A 71 6.28 7.04 -0.13
C ALA A 71 5.85 5.57 0.00
N ALA A 72 5.68 5.03 1.21
CA ALA A 72 5.20 3.66 1.41
C ALA A 72 3.79 3.46 0.81
N GLU A 73 2.89 4.42 1.02
CA GLU A 73 1.54 4.41 0.45
C GLU A 73 1.55 4.46 -1.09
N TYR A 74 2.41 5.30 -1.67
CA TYR A 74 2.61 5.30 -3.12
C TYR A 74 3.17 3.98 -3.64
N GLN A 75 4.12 3.37 -2.92
CA GLN A 75 4.66 2.07 -3.30
C GLN A 75 3.57 0.98 -3.24
N ALA A 76 2.69 1.03 -2.25
CA ALA A 76 1.54 0.12 -2.17
C ALA A 76 0.59 0.31 -3.34
N LEU A 77 0.30 1.56 -3.71
CA LEU A 77 -0.51 1.86 -4.89
C LEU A 77 0.13 1.31 -6.17
N ILE A 78 1.42 1.57 -6.40
CA ILE A 78 2.15 1.09 -7.58
C ILE A 78 2.09 -0.44 -7.65
N ALA A 79 2.39 -1.11 -6.53
CA ALA A 79 2.35 -2.57 -6.45
C ALA A 79 0.94 -3.10 -6.70
N GLY A 80 -0.09 -2.47 -6.15
CA GLY A 80 -1.50 -2.84 -6.36
C GLY A 80 -1.94 -2.71 -7.82
N LEU A 81 -1.58 -1.62 -8.49
CA LEU A 81 -1.88 -1.41 -9.91
C LEU A 81 -1.14 -2.40 -10.81
N GLN A 82 0.13 -2.69 -10.53
CA GLN A 82 0.91 -3.68 -11.28
C GLN A 82 0.38 -5.10 -11.08
N PHE A 83 -0.01 -5.44 -9.85
CA PHE A 83 -0.65 -6.71 -9.52
C PHE A 83 -1.98 -6.86 -10.27
N ALA A 84 -2.81 -5.81 -10.24
CA ALA A 84 -4.06 -5.75 -10.98
C ALA A 84 -3.84 -5.88 -12.50
N ALA A 85 -2.88 -5.17 -13.07
CA ALA A 85 -2.58 -5.23 -14.50
C ALA A 85 -2.12 -6.63 -14.93
N THR A 86 -1.33 -7.31 -14.09
CA THR A 86 -0.79 -8.64 -14.39
C THR A 86 -1.87 -9.72 -14.35
N ARG A 87 -2.75 -9.69 -13.36
CA ARG A 87 -3.76 -10.74 -13.15
C ARG A 87 -5.13 -10.42 -13.73
N PHE A 88 -5.47 -9.14 -13.80
CA PHE A 88 -6.80 -8.62 -14.14
C PHE A 88 -6.74 -7.58 -15.26
N GLY A 89 -5.73 -7.60 -16.14
CA GLY A 89 -5.47 -6.54 -17.13
C GLY A 89 -6.60 -6.20 -18.11
N ARG A 90 -7.67 -7.03 -18.18
CA ARG A 90 -8.89 -6.77 -18.96
C ARG A 90 -10.04 -6.18 -18.14
N THR A 91 -9.77 -5.63 -16.96
CA THR A 91 -10.78 -5.09 -16.04
C THR A 91 -10.65 -3.58 -15.85
N ARG A 92 -11.75 -2.96 -15.40
CA ARG A 92 -11.73 -1.63 -14.78
C ARG A 92 -11.40 -1.79 -13.30
N VAL A 93 -10.64 -0.86 -12.75
CA VAL A 93 -10.21 -0.92 -11.35
C VAL A 93 -10.80 0.25 -10.56
N ILE A 94 -11.42 -0.06 -9.42
CA ILE A 94 -11.67 0.91 -8.36
C ILE A 94 -10.60 0.69 -7.29
N CYS A 95 -9.63 1.59 -7.21
CA CYS A 95 -8.59 1.57 -6.21
C CYS A 95 -9.05 2.29 -4.94
N LEU A 96 -9.04 1.57 -3.82
CA LEU A 96 -9.39 2.08 -2.50
C LEU A 96 -8.13 2.22 -1.65
N SER A 97 -7.98 3.37 -1.01
CA SER A 97 -6.92 3.65 -0.04
C SER A 97 -7.46 4.61 1.03
N ASP A 98 -6.90 4.54 2.22
CA ASP A 98 -7.11 5.49 3.32
C ASP A 98 -6.08 6.63 3.33
N SER A 99 -5.14 6.64 2.38
CA SER A 99 -4.28 7.80 2.14
C SER A 99 -5.01 8.84 1.28
N ARG A 100 -5.61 9.84 1.95
CA ARG A 100 -6.27 10.98 1.29
C ARG A 100 -5.32 11.70 0.32
N LEU A 101 -4.04 11.84 0.70
CA LEU A 101 -3.02 12.48 -0.11
C LEU A 101 -2.82 11.75 -1.45
N VAL A 102 -2.60 10.43 -1.41
CA VAL A 102 -2.39 9.63 -2.62
C VAL A 102 -3.63 9.66 -3.50
N VAL A 103 -4.81 9.48 -2.91
CA VAL A 103 -6.10 9.50 -3.62
C VAL A 103 -6.35 10.85 -4.30
N ASP A 104 -6.07 11.97 -3.64
CA ASP A 104 -6.26 13.31 -4.20
C ASP A 104 -5.21 13.64 -5.28
N GLN A 105 -3.95 13.25 -5.10
CA GLN A 105 -2.90 13.48 -6.09
C GLN A 105 -3.10 12.63 -7.36
N MET A 106 -3.48 11.36 -7.22
CA MET A 106 -3.78 10.49 -8.36
C MET A 106 -5.09 10.88 -9.05
N GLY A 107 -6.05 11.40 -8.30
CA GLY A 107 -7.28 11.97 -8.82
C GLY A 107 -7.14 13.39 -9.41
N GLY A 108 -5.94 13.98 -9.43
CA GLY A 108 -5.68 15.31 -9.97
C GLY A 108 -6.24 16.48 -9.14
N ARG A 109 -6.70 16.22 -7.91
CA ARG A 109 -7.27 17.24 -7.00
C ARG A 109 -6.21 18.01 -6.22
N SER A 110 -5.01 17.45 -6.07
CA SER A 110 -3.91 18.02 -5.31
C SER A 110 -2.59 17.92 -6.07
N ALA A 111 -1.75 18.95 -5.96
CA ALA A 111 -0.42 18.96 -6.59
C ALA A 111 0.57 18.04 -5.84
N VAL A 112 1.49 17.43 -6.60
CA VAL A 112 2.61 16.65 -6.06
C VAL A 112 3.85 17.54 -5.98
N ARG A 113 4.26 17.89 -4.76
CA ARG A 113 5.32 18.91 -4.53
C ARG A 113 6.70 18.35 -4.22
N SER A 114 6.76 17.19 -3.58
CA SER A 114 8.02 16.51 -3.27
C SER A 114 8.56 15.83 -4.53
N LEU A 115 9.86 15.99 -4.81
CA LEU A 115 10.51 15.34 -5.96
C LEU A 115 10.39 13.81 -5.89
N GLU A 116 10.56 13.23 -4.70
CA GLU A 116 10.39 11.79 -4.47
C GLU A 116 8.97 11.35 -4.85
N LEU A 117 7.96 12.08 -4.38
CA LEU A 117 6.56 11.76 -4.67
C LEU A 117 6.20 11.99 -6.14
N GLN A 118 6.82 12.96 -6.82
CA GLN A 118 6.62 13.17 -8.26
C GLN A 118 7.08 11.95 -9.06
N LEU A 119 8.24 11.38 -8.73
CA LEU A 119 8.74 10.16 -9.37
C LEU A 119 7.82 8.97 -9.11
N LEU A 120 7.32 8.82 -7.87
CA LEU A 120 6.37 7.76 -7.52
C LEU A 120 5.01 7.94 -8.19
N HIS A 121 4.51 9.17 -8.27
CA HIS A 121 3.26 9.52 -8.96
C HIS A 121 3.34 9.18 -10.44
N GLN A 122 4.43 9.55 -11.12
CA GLN A 122 4.65 9.19 -12.52
C GLN A 122 4.66 7.67 -12.73
N ARG A 123 5.31 6.91 -11.84
CA ARG A 123 5.31 5.44 -11.89
C ARG A 123 3.92 4.85 -11.66
N ALA A 124 3.14 5.43 -10.76
CA ALA A 124 1.76 5.01 -10.51
C ALA A 124 0.87 5.28 -11.74
N GLN A 125 1.03 6.43 -12.39
CA GLN A 125 0.32 6.74 -13.65
C GLN A 125 0.69 5.75 -14.77
N GLN A 126 1.97 5.41 -14.93
CA GLN A 126 2.42 4.41 -15.90
C GLN A 126 1.83 3.02 -15.61
N ALA A 127 1.74 2.62 -14.34
CA ALA A 127 1.10 1.37 -13.96
C ALA A 127 -0.41 1.38 -14.29
N ALA A 128 -1.09 2.51 -14.06
CA ALA A 128 -2.52 2.66 -14.33
C ALA A 128 -2.85 2.55 -15.84
N GLN A 129 -1.96 3.01 -16.73
CA GLN A 129 -2.14 2.92 -18.19
C GLN A 129 -2.23 1.47 -18.72
N ARG A 130 -1.85 0.48 -17.91
CA ARG A 130 -1.92 -0.95 -18.28
C ARG A 130 -3.29 -1.58 -17.97
N LEU A 131 -4.23 -0.80 -17.42
CA LEU A 131 -5.59 -1.21 -17.08
C LEU A 131 -6.59 -0.48 -17.99
N LEU A 132 -7.82 -0.99 -18.10
CA LEU A 132 -8.83 -0.37 -18.96
C LEU A 132 -9.27 1.02 -18.45
N ALA A 133 -9.38 1.14 -17.13
CA ALA A 133 -9.68 2.38 -16.43
C ALA A 133 -9.32 2.21 -14.95
N VAL A 134 -8.96 3.30 -14.28
CA VAL A 134 -8.72 3.32 -12.84
C VAL A 134 -9.46 4.51 -12.22
N GLU A 135 -10.24 4.23 -11.18
CA GLU A 135 -10.83 5.23 -10.29
C GLU A 135 -10.18 5.14 -8.92
N TYR A 136 -9.87 6.29 -8.30
CA TYR A 136 -9.28 6.35 -6.96
C TYR A 136 -10.30 6.87 -5.96
N ARG A 137 -10.59 6.10 -4.91
CA ARG A 137 -11.52 6.48 -3.85
C ARG A 137 -10.88 6.37 -2.47
N PHE A 138 -11.16 7.37 -1.66
CA PHE A 138 -10.79 7.37 -0.26
C PHE A 138 -11.76 6.49 0.53
N ILE A 139 -11.23 5.68 1.45
CA ILE A 139 -12.01 4.94 2.45
C ILE A 139 -11.43 5.19 3.85
N PRO A 140 -12.25 5.13 4.92
CA PRO A 140 -11.73 5.14 6.28
C PRO A 140 -10.83 3.92 6.57
N ARG A 141 -9.81 4.09 7.42
CA ARG A 141 -8.89 3.02 7.88
C ARG A 141 -9.62 1.77 8.37
N THR A 142 -10.76 1.95 9.03
CA THR A 142 -11.61 0.86 9.53
C THR A 142 -12.10 -0.10 8.44
N LEU A 143 -12.19 0.38 7.19
CA LEU A 143 -12.56 -0.42 6.02
C LEU A 143 -11.35 -0.97 5.26
N ASN A 144 -10.13 -0.51 5.57
CA ASN A 144 -8.88 -0.92 4.90
C ASN A 144 -8.03 -1.92 5.70
N ARG A 145 -8.55 -2.43 6.83
CA ARG A 145 -7.82 -3.27 7.80
C ARG A 145 -7.09 -4.48 7.21
N LEU A 146 -7.64 -5.10 6.16
CA LEU A 146 -7.02 -6.29 5.57
C LEU A 146 -5.75 -5.93 4.76
N ALA A 147 -5.74 -4.79 4.06
CA ALA A 147 -4.56 -4.32 3.36
C ALA A 147 -3.46 -3.90 4.36
N ASP A 148 -3.84 -3.20 5.44
CA ASP A 148 -2.95 -2.86 6.55
C ASP A 148 -2.33 -4.10 7.22
N ALA A 149 -3.15 -5.11 7.54
CA ALA A 149 -2.65 -6.35 8.10
C ALA A 149 -1.64 -7.05 7.18
N LEU A 150 -1.85 -7.02 5.85
CA LEU A 150 -0.93 -7.57 4.86
C LEU A 150 0.38 -6.77 4.76
N ALA A 151 0.33 -5.45 4.87
CA ALA A 151 1.52 -4.60 4.91
C ALA A 151 2.37 -4.91 6.16
N TRP A 152 1.73 -5.06 7.32
CA TRP A 152 2.37 -5.51 8.54
C TRP A 152 2.92 -6.93 8.46
N GLU A 153 2.18 -7.85 7.82
CA GLU A 153 2.65 -9.21 7.56
C GLU A 153 3.94 -9.20 6.74
N ALA A 154 4.05 -8.34 5.72
CA ALA A 154 5.23 -8.24 4.90
C ALA A 154 6.47 -7.84 5.72
N LEU A 155 6.33 -6.92 6.67
CA LEU A 155 7.42 -6.49 7.55
C LEU A 155 7.75 -7.54 8.63
N GLY A 156 6.74 -8.08 9.28
CA GLY A 156 6.86 -8.80 10.54
C GLY A 156 6.57 -10.31 10.51
N GLY A 157 6.06 -10.83 9.39
CA GLY A 157 5.56 -12.20 9.26
C GLY A 157 4.20 -12.43 9.93
N ARG A 158 3.50 -13.51 9.54
CA ARG A 158 2.15 -13.87 10.01
C ARG A 158 1.99 -13.92 11.53
N GLN A 159 3.03 -14.36 12.25
CA GLN A 159 3.00 -14.50 13.70
C GLN A 159 2.80 -13.16 14.44
N ARG A 160 3.26 -12.04 13.85
CA ARG A 160 3.04 -10.70 14.43
C ARG A 160 1.61 -10.21 14.22
N VAL A 161 1.00 -10.52 13.07
CA VAL A 161 -0.41 -10.19 12.80
C VAL A 161 -1.35 -10.94 13.75
N VAL A 162 -1.10 -12.23 13.99
CA VAL A 162 -1.90 -13.05 14.92
C VAL A 162 -1.80 -12.51 16.36
N ARG A 163 -0.61 -12.10 16.83
CA ARG A 163 -0.44 -11.49 18.16
C ARG A 163 -1.17 -10.16 18.31
N SER A 164 -1.21 -9.34 17.25
CA SER A 164 -1.96 -8.08 17.22
C SER A 164 -3.48 -8.31 17.29
N LEU A 165 -3.99 -9.36 16.62
CA LEU A 165 -5.41 -9.71 16.59
C LEU A 165 -5.91 -10.41 17.87
N GLN A 166 -5.04 -11.10 18.61
CA GLN A 166 -5.41 -11.90 19.79
C GLN A 166 -5.43 -11.13 21.13
N GLY A 167 -5.09 -9.85 21.17
CA GLY A 167 -5.45 -8.95 22.27
C GLY A 167 -5.15 -9.44 23.70
N GLY A 168 -3.95 -10.00 23.94
CA GLY A 168 -3.49 -10.42 25.27
C GLY A 168 -2.24 -9.69 25.77
N GLY A 169 -1.63 -8.81 24.97
CA GLY A 169 -0.51 -7.97 25.41
C GLY A 169 -1.06 -6.65 25.95
N SER A 170 -0.79 -6.35 27.22
CA SER A 170 -1.13 -5.05 27.79
C SER A 170 -0.51 -3.91 26.98
N ASP A 171 -1.12 -2.72 27.02
CA ASP A 171 -0.65 -1.49 26.36
C ASP A 171 0.85 -1.18 26.64
N ALA A 172 1.44 -1.76 27.70
CA ALA A 172 2.83 -1.64 28.09
C ALA A 172 3.82 -2.44 27.22
N ASP A 173 3.42 -3.57 26.62
CA ASP A 173 4.32 -4.44 25.82
C ASP A 173 4.62 -3.86 24.43
N LEU A 174 3.68 -3.09 23.87
CA LEU A 174 3.87 -2.41 22.58
C LEU A 174 4.83 -1.23 22.72
N SER A 175 4.79 -0.52 23.85
CA SER A 175 5.77 0.51 24.20
C SER A 175 7.17 -0.05 24.50
N ALA A 176 7.28 -1.28 25.04
CA ALA A 176 8.56 -1.91 25.34
C ALA A 176 9.37 -2.30 24.08
N LEU A 177 8.69 -2.46 22.93
CA LEU A 177 9.31 -2.68 21.61
C LEU A 177 9.47 -1.38 20.79
N GLY A 178 9.21 -0.22 21.40
CA GLY A 178 9.34 1.09 20.75
C GLY A 178 8.26 1.41 19.73
N TRP A 179 7.12 0.70 19.74
CA TRP A 179 6.03 0.93 18.79
C TRP A 179 4.96 1.86 19.38
N PRO A 180 4.67 3.02 18.76
CA PRO A 180 3.49 3.82 19.13
C PRO A 180 2.21 3.10 18.67
N LYS A 181 1.08 3.24 19.38
CA LYS A 181 -0.22 2.65 18.92
C LYS A 181 -0.44 2.96 17.43
N PRO A 182 -1.12 2.12 16.63
CA PRO A 182 -1.26 2.31 15.18
C PRO A 182 -1.62 3.76 14.78
N ALA A 183 -2.56 4.38 15.49
CA ALA A 183 -2.94 5.79 15.28
C ALA A 183 -1.82 6.81 15.60
N HIS A 184 -0.92 6.50 16.54
CA HIS A 184 0.24 7.32 16.91
C HIS A 184 1.44 7.14 15.96
N ALA A 185 1.61 5.96 15.36
CA ALA A 185 2.63 5.72 14.34
C ALA A 185 2.39 6.66 13.13
N ASP A 186 1.14 6.71 12.65
CA ASP A 186 0.75 7.55 11.52
C ASP A 186 0.89 9.05 11.82
N LEU A 187 0.58 9.49 13.05
CA LEU A 187 0.76 10.87 13.49
C LEU A 187 2.25 11.27 13.52
N GLN A 188 3.12 10.42 14.06
CA GLN A 188 4.56 10.68 14.07
C GLN A 188 5.15 10.64 12.66
N CYS A 189 4.63 9.76 11.80
CA CYS A 189 5.02 9.67 10.41
C CYS A 189 4.58 10.90 9.59
N ALA A 190 3.34 11.36 9.76
CA ALA A 190 2.83 12.56 9.10
C ALA A 190 3.57 13.82 9.57
N GLN A 191 3.92 13.90 10.85
CA GLN A 191 4.77 14.97 11.39
C GLN A 191 6.19 14.90 10.84
N HIS A 192 6.75 13.70 10.66
CA HIS A 192 8.06 13.50 10.05
C HIS A 192 8.05 13.94 8.57
N ASP A 193 7.06 13.51 7.80
CA ASP A 193 6.88 13.90 6.40
C ASP A 193 6.70 15.41 6.25
N ALA A 194 5.92 16.04 7.14
CA ALA A 194 5.74 17.49 7.17
C ALA A 194 7.05 18.23 7.48
N ARG A 195 7.87 17.72 8.40
CA ARG A 195 9.19 18.28 8.72
C ARG A 195 10.16 18.15 7.55
N LEU A 196 10.20 17.00 6.87
CA LEU A 196 11.02 16.80 5.68
C LEU A 196 10.60 17.75 4.54
N ALA A 197 9.28 17.89 4.32
CA ALA A 197 8.75 18.81 3.32
C ALA A 197 9.09 20.28 3.63
N ALA A 198 8.97 20.71 4.89
CA ALA A 198 9.34 22.06 5.33
C ALA A 198 10.83 22.33 5.14
N ARG A 199 11.68 21.35 5.49
CA ARG A 199 13.14 21.47 5.33
C ARG A 199 13.56 21.57 3.86
N ALA A 200 12.89 20.85 2.96
CA ALA A 200 13.15 20.93 1.52
C ALA A 200 12.75 22.29 0.90
N GLN A 201 11.82 23.03 1.50
CA GLN A 201 11.47 24.39 1.06
C GLN A 201 12.51 25.43 1.48
N GLN A 202 13.21 25.19 2.60
CA GLN A 202 14.22 26.11 3.15
C GLN A 202 15.50 26.17 2.30
N TYR A 203 15.75 25.19 1.43
CA TYR A 203 16.91 25.13 0.53
C TYR A 203 16.58 25.51 -0.93
N ARG A 204 15.42 26.10 -1.22
CA ARG A 204 15.05 26.63 -2.55
C ARG A 204 15.29 28.14 -2.70
N GLY A 205 16.09 28.74 -1.81
CA GLY A 205 16.54 30.13 -1.89
C GLY A 205 17.86 30.25 -2.64
#